data_AF-A0AAD4XWT8-F1
#
_entry.id   AF-A0AAD4XWT8-F1
#
_cell.length_a   1.000
_cell.length_b   1.000
_cell.length_c   1.000
_cell.angle_alpha   90.00
_cell.angle_beta   90.00
_cell.angle_gamma   90.00
#
_symmetry.space_group_name_H-M   'P 1'
#
loop_
_entity.id
_entity.type
_entity.pdbx_description
1 polymer ?
#
loop_
_entity_poly.entity_id
_entity_poly.type
_entity_poly.pdbx_seq_one_letter_code
_entity_poly.pdbx_strand_id
1 'polypeptide(L)'
;LEVGDGVFEVLSTSGDTHLGGDDFDKRIVDWLAASFKRDEGIDLLKDKQALQRLTETAEKAKMELSSLTQANISLPFITATADGPKHIETTLTRAKFEELCSDLLDR
;
A
#
# COMPACT_ATOMS: atom_id res chain seq x y z
N LEU A 1 -6.72 -33.74 35.87
CA LEU A 1 -5.95 -33.40 34.65
C LEU A 1 -6.51 -32.07 34.18
N GLU A 2 -5.98 -30.97 34.74
CA GLU A 2 -6.49 -29.61 34.56
C GLU A 2 -5.60 -28.90 33.53
N VAL A 3 -6.24 -28.33 32.50
CA VAL A 3 -5.61 -27.50 31.48
C VAL A 3 -5.52 -26.09 32.06
N GLY A 4 -4.34 -25.72 32.55
CA GLY A 4 -4.06 -24.42 33.13
C GLY A 4 -2.92 -23.71 32.41
N ASP A 5 -3.24 -22.52 31.91
CA ASP A 5 -2.30 -21.40 31.70
C ASP A 5 -1.23 -21.55 30.62
N GLY A 6 -1.68 -21.41 29.36
CA GLY A 6 -0.82 -21.05 28.22
C GLY A 6 -0.42 -19.57 28.28
N VAL A 7 0.40 -19.20 29.26
CA VAL A 7 0.99 -17.87 29.35
C VAL A 7 2.22 -17.82 28.45
N PHE A 8 2.05 -17.24 27.27
CA PHE A 8 3.17 -16.87 26.42
C PHE A 8 3.74 -15.55 26.95
N GLU A 9 4.82 -15.62 27.73
CA GLU A 9 5.56 -14.45 28.17
C GLU A 9 6.45 -13.96 27.03
N VAL A 10 6.10 -12.82 26.44
CA VAL A 10 6.89 -12.20 25.37
C VAL A 10 8.04 -11.44 26.00
N LEU A 11 9.22 -12.07 26.03
CA LEU A 11 10.39 -11.59 26.77
C LEU A 11 11.09 -10.36 26.19
N SER A 12 10.72 -9.89 25.00
CA SER A 12 11.08 -8.56 24.45
C SER A 12 10.50 -8.39 23.05
N THR A 13 9.58 -7.46 22.84
CA THR A 13 9.35 -6.87 21.51
C THR A 13 10.32 -5.70 21.33
N SER A 14 11.59 -6.00 21.12
CA SER A 14 12.48 -5.05 20.43
C SER A 14 12.18 -5.18 18.94
N GLY A 15 11.03 -4.68 18.54
CA GLY A 15 10.69 -4.44 17.13
C GLY A 15 10.58 -2.94 16.98
N ASP A 16 11.32 -2.37 16.04
CA ASP A 16 11.19 -0.97 15.66
C ASP A 16 9.70 -0.67 15.41
N THR A 17 9.03 0.06 16.31
CA THR A 17 7.56 0.28 16.25
C THR A 17 7.15 1.17 15.08
N HIS A 18 8.11 1.59 14.26
CA HIS A 18 7.96 2.47 13.11
C HIS A 18 8.25 1.80 11.76
N LEU A 19 8.61 0.51 11.72
CA LEU A 19 8.78 -0.22 10.47
C LEU A 19 7.70 -1.31 10.38
N GLY A 20 6.52 -0.92 9.89
CA GLY A 20 5.34 -1.76 9.80
C GLY A 20 4.95 -2.10 8.37
N GLY A 21 3.99 -3.01 8.22
CA GLY A 21 3.35 -3.27 6.92
C GLY A 21 2.77 -1.99 6.29
N ASP A 22 2.27 -1.08 7.13
CA ASP A 22 1.74 0.23 6.76
C ASP A 22 2.75 1.12 6.02
N ASP A 23 4.05 1.03 6.29
CA ASP A 23 5.06 1.83 5.60
C ASP A 23 5.17 1.40 4.13
N PHE A 24 5.12 0.10 3.86
CA PHE A 24 5.13 -0.45 2.51
C PHE A 24 3.84 -0.09 1.77
N ASP A 25 2.69 -0.18 2.44
CA ASP A 25 1.40 0.22 1.85
C ASP A 25 1.42 1.70 1.47
N LYS A 26 1.93 2.55 2.36
CA LYS A 26 2.08 3.98 2.12
C LYS A 26 3.00 4.30 0.94
N ARG A 27 4.08 3.54 0.72
CA ARG A 27 4.95 3.71 -0.46
C ARG A 27 4.21 3.45 -1.77
N ILE A 28 3.38 2.42 -1.81
CA ILE A 28 2.54 2.12 -2.98
C ILE A 28 1.51 3.22 -3.18
N VAL A 29 0.81 3.65 -2.12
CA VAL A 29 -0.18 4.73 -2.18
C VAL A 29 0.43 6.04 -2.68
N ASP A 30 1.59 6.43 -2.15
CA ASP A 30 2.28 7.65 -2.56
C ASP A 30 2.71 7.58 -4.04
N TRP A 31 3.27 6.43 -4.47
CA TRP A 31 3.64 6.22 -5.86
C TRP A 31 2.44 6.29 -6.82
N LEU A 32 1.32 5.69 -6.46
CA LEU A 32 0.06 5.75 -7.22
C LEU A 32 -0.48 7.18 -7.29
N ALA A 33 -0.57 7.86 -6.14
CA ALA A 33 -1.06 9.22 -6.06
C ALA A 33 -0.16 10.21 -6.81
N ALA A 34 1.16 10.06 -6.73
CA ALA A 34 2.12 10.88 -7.46
C ALA A 34 2.03 10.66 -8.98
N SER A 35 1.86 9.41 -9.41
CA SER A 35 1.68 9.09 -10.84
C SER A 35 0.38 9.68 -11.36
N PHE A 36 -0.73 9.51 -10.62
CA PHE A 36 -2.02 10.08 -10.98
C PHE A 36 -2.00 11.61 -10.99
N LYS A 37 -1.37 12.24 -10.01
CA LYS A 37 -1.20 13.69 -9.95
C LYS A 37 -0.35 14.22 -11.11
N ARG A 38 0.63 13.46 -11.60
CA ARG A 38 1.43 13.85 -12.76
C ARG A 38 0.61 13.79 -14.05
N ASP A 39 -0.23 12.76 -14.19
CA ASP A 39 -1.02 12.52 -15.40
C ASP A 39 -2.24 13.45 -15.47
N GLU A 40 -2.94 13.60 -14.36
CA GLU A 40 -4.25 14.25 -14.28
C GLU A 40 -4.22 15.59 -13.51
N GLY A 41 -3.12 15.90 -12.82
CA GLY A 41 -3.01 17.12 -12.00
C GLY A 41 -3.76 17.07 -10.66
N ILE A 42 -4.30 15.91 -10.27
CA ILE A 42 -5.18 15.77 -9.11
C ILE A 42 -4.48 15.04 -7.97
N ASP A 43 -4.63 15.62 -6.77
CA ASP A 43 -4.06 15.06 -5.56
C ASP A 43 -5.08 14.17 -4.83
N LEU A 44 -4.98 12.85 -5.05
CA LEU A 44 -5.87 11.86 -4.44
C LEU A 44 -5.65 11.71 -2.92
N LEU A 45 -4.53 12.19 -2.37
CA LEU A 45 -4.26 12.13 -0.94
C LEU A 45 -5.15 13.09 -0.15
N LYS A 46 -5.71 14.12 -0.81
CA LYS A 46 -6.64 15.07 -0.20
C LYS A 46 -8.05 14.50 -0.07
N ASP A 47 -8.40 13.53 -0.90
CA ASP A 47 -9.72 12.92 -0.89
C ASP A 47 -9.71 11.69 0.01
N LYS A 48 -10.43 11.74 1.12
CA LYS A 48 -10.46 10.64 2.09
C LYS A 48 -11.03 9.35 1.51
N GLN A 49 -11.99 9.45 0.58
CA GLN A 49 -12.61 8.27 -0.04
C GLN A 49 -11.63 7.64 -1.03
N ALA A 50 -10.98 8.43 -1.87
CA ALA A 50 -9.96 7.96 -2.79
C ALA A 50 -8.76 7.35 -2.04
N LEU A 51 -8.29 8.03 -0.97
CA LEU A 51 -7.19 7.56 -0.15
C LEU A 51 -7.50 6.18 0.47
N GLN A 52 -8.69 5.99 1.02
CA GLN A 52 -9.08 4.69 1.58
C GLN A 52 -9.03 3.58 0.52
N ARG A 53 -9.61 3.82 -0.67
CA ARG A 53 -9.59 2.83 -1.76
C ARG A 53 -8.18 2.56 -2.30
N LEU A 54 -7.34 3.59 -2.35
CA LEU A 54 -5.93 3.46 -2.71
C LEU A 54 -5.19 2.58 -1.70
N THR A 55 -5.39 2.80 -0.41
CA THR A 55 -4.77 1.98 0.65
C THR A 55 -5.22 0.53 0.57
N GLU A 56 -6.52 0.27 0.42
CA GLU A 56 -7.03 -1.11 0.27
C GLU A 56 -6.44 -1.82 -0.96
N THR A 57 -6.31 -1.10 -2.07
CA THR A 57 -5.73 -1.65 -3.31
C THR A 57 -4.22 -1.84 -3.20
N ALA A 58 -3.54 -0.92 -2.52
CA ALA A 58 -2.11 -1.01 -2.25
C ALA A 58 -1.79 -2.22 -1.37
N GLU A 59 -2.56 -2.43 -0.29
CA GLU A 59 -2.40 -3.59 0.59
C GLU A 59 -2.63 -4.90 -0.16
N LYS A 60 -3.68 -4.95 -0.98
CA LYS A 60 -3.96 -6.11 -1.83
C LYS A 60 -2.84 -6.36 -2.84
N ALA A 61 -2.38 -5.32 -3.53
CA ALA A 61 -1.28 -5.42 -4.49
C ALA A 61 0.03 -5.89 -3.82
N LYS A 62 0.34 -5.40 -2.61
CA LYS A 62 1.47 -5.86 -1.80
C LYS A 62 1.36 -7.36 -1.50
N MET A 63 0.21 -7.82 -1.04
CA MET A 63 -0.02 -9.25 -0.78
C MET A 63 0.14 -10.08 -2.05
N GLU A 64 -0.40 -9.62 -3.17
CA GLU A 64 -0.24 -10.27 -4.47
C GLU A 64 1.23 -10.33 -4.89
N LEU A 65 2.00 -9.26 -4.73
CA LEU A 65 3.44 -9.19 -5.03
C LEU A 65 4.32 -10.04 -4.11
N SER A 66 3.79 -10.44 -2.94
CA SER A 66 4.48 -11.41 -2.08
C SER A 66 4.52 -12.80 -2.72
N SER A 67 3.50 -13.13 -3.52
CA SER A 67 3.38 -14.43 -4.21
C SER A 67 3.68 -14.37 -5.71
N LEU A 68 3.45 -13.23 -6.34
CA LEU A 68 3.59 -12.98 -7.78
C LEU A 68 4.69 -11.96 -8.07
N THR A 69 5.16 -11.92 -9.31
CA THR A 69 6.17 -10.95 -9.76
C THR A 69 5.57 -9.61 -10.19
N GLN A 70 4.25 -9.55 -10.34
CA GLN A 70 3.50 -8.35 -10.76
C GLN A 70 2.07 -8.39 -10.20
N ALA A 71 1.53 -7.21 -9.90
CA ALA A 71 0.15 -7.00 -9.47
C ALA A 71 -0.51 -5.93 -10.36
N ASN A 72 -1.75 -6.19 -10.75
CA ASN A 72 -2.52 -5.24 -11.55
C ASN A 72 -3.41 -4.39 -10.62
N ILE A 73 -3.19 -3.09 -10.63
CA ILE A 73 -3.89 -2.11 -9.82
C ILE A 73 -4.90 -1.42 -10.73
N SER A 74 -6.18 -1.77 -10.56
CA SER A 74 -7.31 -1.16 -11.26
C SER A 74 -8.30 -0.58 -10.26
N LEU A 75 -8.45 0.73 -10.28
CA LEU A 75 -9.34 1.51 -9.42
C LEU A 75 -10.32 2.31 -10.28
N PRO A 76 -11.50 1.74 -10.58
CA PRO A 76 -12.51 2.44 -11.35
C PRO A 76 -13.20 3.50 -10.48
N PHE A 77 -13.52 4.65 -11.09
CA PHE A 77 -14.20 5.78 -10.46
C PHE A 77 -13.49 6.27 -9.19
N ILE A 78 -12.17 6.48 -9.27
CA ILE A 78 -11.37 6.91 -8.12
C ILE A 78 -11.62 8.36 -7.75
N THR A 79 -11.84 9.22 -8.74
CA THR A 79 -12.17 10.64 -8.56
C THR A 79 -13.01 11.15 -9.72
N ALA A 80 -13.76 12.23 -9.50
CA ALA A 80 -14.56 12.89 -10.51
C ALA A 80 -13.96 14.26 -10.83
N THR A 81 -13.70 14.50 -12.11
CA THR A 81 -13.11 15.74 -12.62
C THR A 81 -14.12 16.47 -13.48
N ALA A 82 -13.80 17.72 -13.85
CA ALA A 82 -14.59 18.47 -14.82
C ALA A 82 -14.70 17.75 -16.18
N ASP A 83 -13.74 16.88 -16.51
CA ASP A 83 -13.68 16.10 -17.74
C ASP A 83 -14.42 14.74 -17.63
N GLY A 84 -14.82 14.35 -16.42
CA GLY A 84 -15.54 13.11 -16.14
C GLY A 84 -14.91 12.26 -15.02
N PRO A 85 -15.46 11.05 -14.78
CA PRO A 85 -14.92 10.11 -13.80
C PRO A 85 -13.57 9.55 -14.28
N LYS A 86 -12.58 9.61 -13.41
CA LYS A 86 -11.24 9.08 -13.65
C LYS A 86 -11.07 7.73 -12.97
N HIS A 87 -10.17 6.94 -13.53
CA HIS A 87 -9.77 5.63 -13.02
C HIS A 87 -8.25 5.55 -13.02
N ILE A 88 -7.71 4.67 -12.17
CA ILE A 88 -6.29 4.30 -12.23
C ILE A 88 -6.22 2.88 -12.77
N GLU A 89 -5.43 2.69 -13.81
CA GLU A 89 -5.05 1.38 -14.32
C GLU A 89 -3.54 1.36 -14.46
N THR A 90 -2.87 0.61 -13.58
CA THR A 90 -1.41 0.50 -13.61
C THR A 90 -0.97 -0.88 -13.17
N THR A 91 0.15 -1.35 -13.70
CA THR A 91 0.75 -2.61 -13.28
C THR A 91 1.96 -2.31 -12.42
N LEU A 92 1.92 -2.74 -11.16
CA LEU A 92 3.05 -2.65 -10.26
C LEU A 92 3.84 -3.96 -10.34
N THR A 93 5.12 -3.88 -10.68
CA THR A 93 6.01 -5.04 -10.67
C THR A 93 6.72 -5.15 -9.34
N ARG A 94 7.11 -6.37 -8.95
CA ARG A 94 7.87 -6.63 -7.74
C ARG A 94 9.18 -5.83 -7.71
N ALA A 95 9.88 -5.76 -8.85
CA ALA A 95 11.09 -4.95 -8.97
C ALA A 95 10.84 -3.47 -8.67
N LYS A 96 9.71 -2.91 -9.13
CA LYS A 96 9.36 -1.52 -8.85
C LYS A 96 8.97 -1.33 -7.37
N PHE A 97 8.25 -2.27 -6.79
CA PHE A 97 7.92 -2.27 -5.37
C PHE A 97 9.18 -2.33 -4.49
N GLU A 98 10.11 -3.23 -4.81
CA GLU A 98 11.41 -3.34 -4.14
C GLU A 98 12.22 -2.04 -4.27
N GLU A 99 12.23 -1.39 -5.45
CA GLU A 99 12.86 -0.07 -5.63
C GLU A 99 12.22 1.01 -4.74
N LEU A 100 10.88 1.07 -4.67
CA LEU A 100 10.14 2.03 -3.83
C LEU A 100 10.39 1.83 -2.33
N CYS A 101 10.61 0.58 -1.93
CA CYS A 101 10.81 0.17 -0.55
C CYS A 101 12.28 -0.08 -0.19
N SER A 102 13.22 0.11 -1.13
CA SER A 102 14.65 -0.15 -0.90
C SER A 102 15.17 0.67 0.29
N ASP A 103 14.70 1.91 0.41
CA ASP A 103 15.01 2.83 1.52
C ASP A 103 14.45 2.36 2.88
N LEU A 104 13.38 1.57 2.89
CA LEU A 104 12.83 0.96 4.12
C LEU A 104 13.59 -0.32 4.51
N LEU A 105 14.16 -1.02 3.53
CA LEU A 105 14.91 -2.27 3.73
C LEU A 105 16.38 -2.05 4.12
N ASP A 106 16.96 -0.89 3.78
CA ASP A 106 18.35 -0.54 4.10
C ASP A 106 18.54 -0.05 5.56
N ARG A 107 17.46 0.02 6.35
CA ARG A 107 17.47 0.45 7.76
C ARG A 107 17.68 -0.68 8.76
#